data_AF-A0A924CSX3-F1
#
_entry.id   AF-A0A924CSX3-F1
#
_cell.length_a   1.000
_cell.length_b   1.000
_cell.length_c   1.000
_cell.angle_alpha   90.00
_cell.angle_beta   90.00
_cell.angle_gamma   90.00
#
_symmetry.space_group_name_H-M   'P 1'
#
loop_
_entity.id
_entity.type
_entity.pdbx_description
1 polymer ?
#
loop_
_entity_poly.entity_id
_entity_poly.type
_entity_poly.pdbx_seq_one_letter_code
_entity_poly.pdbx_strand_id
1 'polypeptide(L)'
;MFHRIVFALITVVAGAILLLLLWPQAVAAQRWPGVAHIVSFRALFALAALAIAVVLLLTGIVLRRVRLLTAVLSIELLLVATVTGGILATRGFGGDAEQVRNDSGIVVLSWNTHGGSPGVARIAELAIATNASVVSLPETTENQTRRIAALMAAAGQPTAVYSVTFNRTAKSSSTSVLVSLSLGRYSIVSTRGSTSILPTIILTPDGAGKPTIIAAHPVSPVPGYFQAWNNDLRWLKGACSGANIILAGDLNSSLDHEVGLGNDSAATIGDCRDAALATGKAALGTWPTRLPAILGTPIDHVLATKNWKFADFRVINTPDGAGSDHRPIVARLVPAVTAAGTAAGTDKGTDKGTRAGSRSRFGGFRRTRCHNEPWPRTNTPLRTQAPSRMQA
;
A
#
# COMPACT_ATOMS: atom_id res chain seq x y z
N MET A 1 -14.60 28.84 40.24
CA MET A 1 -13.87 27.55 40.19
C MET A 1 -14.43 26.63 39.10
N PHE A 2 -15.75 26.39 39.07
CA PHE A 2 -16.41 25.53 38.06
C PHE A 2 -16.06 25.84 36.59
N HIS A 3 -16.16 27.10 36.15
CA HIS A 3 -15.82 27.48 34.76
C HIS A 3 -14.37 27.16 34.35
N ARG A 4 -13.41 27.24 35.29
CA ARG A 4 -12.00 26.90 35.02
C ARG A 4 -11.81 25.39 34.85
N ILE A 5 -12.55 24.59 35.63
CA ILE A 5 -12.55 23.12 35.51
C ILE A 5 -13.17 22.71 34.19
N VAL A 6 -14.32 23.28 33.81
CA VAL A 6 -14.98 22.98 32.52
C VAL A 6 -14.08 23.37 31.34
N PHE A 7 -13.47 24.56 31.38
CA PHE A 7 -12.49 24.99 30.38
C PHE A 7 -11.34 23.99 30.22
N ALA A 8 -10.73 23.58 31.33
CA ALA A 8 -9.60 22.67 31.33
C ALA A 8 -10.01 21.30 30.78
N LEU A 9 -11.19 20.80 31.19
CA LEU A 9 -11.73 19.54 30.71
C LEU A 9 -11.97 19.56 29.19
N ILE A 10 -12.61 20.60 28.66
CA ILE A 10 -12.87 20.74 27.21
C ILE A 10 -11.55 20.70 26.43
N THR A 11 -10.57 21.48 26.88
CA THR A 11 -9.27 21.59 26.21
C THR A 11 -8.53 20.24 26.24
N VAL A 12 -8.44 19.60 27.40
CA VAL A 12 -7.74 18.31 27.54
C VAL A 12 -8.42 17.22 26.71
N VAL A 13 -9.75 17.16 26.70
CA VAL A 13 -10.49 16.17 25.91
C VAL A 13 -10.32 16.44 24.42
N ALA A 14 -10.42 17.69 23.97
CA ALA A 14 -10.18 18.07 22.58
C ALA A 14 -8.76 17.70 22.14
N GLY A 15 -7.74 18.08 22.91
CA GLY A 15 -6.36 17.73 22.67
C GLY A 15 -6.12 16.22 22.59
N ALA A 16 -6.75 15.43 23.49
CA ALA A 16 -6.64 13.98 23.47
C ALA A 16 -7.26 13.35 22.21
N ILE A 17 -8.43 13.83 21.78
CA ILE A 17 -9.07 13.39 20.53
C ILE A 17 -8.21 13.76 19.32
N LEU A 18 -7.71 14.99 19.26
CA LEU A 18 -6.86 15.47 18.18
C LEU A 18 -5.56 14.67 18.10
N LEU A 19 -4.94 14.36 19.24
CA LEU A 19 -3.74 13.53 19.30
C LEU A 19 -4.01 12.10 18.80
N LEU A 20 -5.14 11.50 19.19
CA LEU A 20 -5.57 10.20 18.69
C LEU A 20 -5.77 10.20 17.18
N LEU A 21 -6.37 11.24 16.61
CA LEU A 21 -6.59 11.34 15.16
C LEU A 21 -5.30 11.66 14.38
N LEU A 22 -4.36 12.39 14.99
CA LEU A 22 -3.08 12.73 14.39
C LEU A 22 -2.14 11.52 14.34
N TRP A 23 -2.13 10.71 15.41
CA TRP A 23 -1.25 9.56 15.58
C TRP A 23 -1.97 8.35 16.19
N PRO A 24 -2.98 7.77 15.49
CA PRO A 24 -3.76 6.65 16.01
C PRO A 24 -2.90 5.39 16.23
N GLN A 25 -1.76 5.30 15.56
CA GLN A 25 -0.84 4.16 15.65
C GLN A 25 -0.20 4.02 17.04
N ALA A 26 -0.12 5.11 17.83
CA ALA A 26 0.41 5.07 19.19
C ALA A 26 -0.39 4.12 20.11
N VAL A 27 -1.67 3.90 19.80
CA VAL A 27 -2.59 3.04 20.57
C VAL A 27 -3.25 1.96 19.68
N ALA A 28 -2.67 1.69 18.51
CA ALA A 28 -3.20 0.73 17.52
C ALA A 28 -4.65 1.01 17.04
N ALA A 29 -5.09 2.28 17.05
CA ALA A 29 -6.44 2.69 16.70
C ALA A 29 -6.66 2.98 15.20
N GLN A 30 -5.62 2.89 14.36
CA GLN A 30 -5.67 3.26 12.94
C GLN A 30 -6.69 2.46 12.11
N ARG A 31 -7.19 1.33 12.64
CA ARG A 31 -8.19 0.47 12.00
C ARG A 31 -9.52 0.43 12.78
N TRP A 32 -9.71 1.31 13.75
CA TRP A 32 -10.99 1.42 14.47
C TRP A 32 -12.03 2.11 13.60
N PRO A 33 -13.33 1.75 13.74
CA PRO A 33 -14.42 2.48 13.11
C PRO A 33 -14.35 3.98 13.40
N GLY A 34 -14.59 4.80 12.38
CA GLY A 34 -14.49 6.26 12.48
C GLY A 34 -13.06 6.78 12.34
N VAL A 35 -12.11 6.25 13.13
CA VAL A 35 -10.68 6.64 13.06
C VAL A 35 -10.12 6.34 11.66
N ALA A 36 -10.35 5.13 11.14
CA ALA A 36 -9.90 4.72 9.81
C ALA A 36 -10.40 5.68 8.70
N HIS A 37 -11.63 6.19 8.81
CA HIS A 37 -12.16 7.13 7.82
C HIS A 37 -11.55 8.53 7.94
N ILE A 38 -11.27 9.00 9.15
CA ILE A 38 -10.69 10.34 9.32
C ILE A 38 -9.23 10.34 8.85
N VAL A 39 -8.46 9.31 9.21
CA VAL A 39 -7.02 9.29 8.91
C VAL A 39 -6.71 8.93 7.46
N SER A 40 -7.65 8.31 6.72
CA SER A 40 -7.50 8.12 5.27
C SER A 40 -7.59 9.45 4.49
N PHE A 41 -8.34 10.42 5.01
CA PHE A 41 -8.53 11.74 4.41
C PHE A 41 -7.68 12.84 5.07
N ARG A 42 -6.37 12.60 5.25
CA ARG A 42 -5.47 13.53 5.96
C ARG A 42 -5.50 14.97 5.44
N ALA A 43 -5.54 15.17 4.13
CA ALA A 43 -5.57 16.51 3.55
C ALA A 43 -6.86 17.27 3.90
N LEU A 44 -8.02 16.61 3.77
CA LEU A 44 -9.30 17.20 4.19
C LEU A 44 -9.35 17.43 5.70
N PHE A 45 -8.80 16.50 6.50
CA PHE A 45 -8.70 16.67 7.95
C PHE A 45 -7.90 17.91 8.33
N ALA A 46 -6.74 18.14 7.71
CA ALA A 46 -5.93 19.34 7.93
C ALA A 46 -6.66 20.63 7.53
N LEU A 47 -7.36 20.62 6.37
CA LEU A 47 -8.15 21.77 5.91
C LEU A 47 -9.32 22.08 6.84
N ALA A 48 -10.04 21.04 7.29
CA ALA A 48 -11.12 21.19 8.26
C ALA A 48 -10.60 21.76 9.59
N ALA A 49 -9.47 21.26 10.08
CA ALA A 49 -8.84 21.77 11.30
C ALA A 49 -8.47 23.26 11.15
N LEU A 50 -7.89 23.66 10.02
CA LEU A 50 -7.57 25.05 9.72
C LEU A 50 -8.82 25.94 9.66
N ALA A 51 -9.86 25.50 8.96
CA ALA A 51 -11.12 26.24 8.84
C ALA A 51 -11.80 26.43 10.20
N ILE A 52 -11.85 25.38 11.02
CA ILE A 52 -12.43 25.44 12.38
C ILE A 52 -11.59 26.37 13.27
N ALA A 53 -10.26 26.32 13.18
CA ALA A 53 -9.38 27.23 13.93
C ALA A 53 -9.67 28.71 13.58
N VAL A 54 -9.85 29.03 12.29
CA VAL A 54 -10.20 30.39 11.85
C VAL A 54 -11.55 30.82 12.44
N VAL A 55 -12.57 29.97 12.37
CA VAL A 55 -13.90 30.26 12.96
C VAL A 55 -13.81 30.48 14.47
N LEU A 56 -13.03 29.67 15.18
CA LEU A 56 -12.82 29.83 16.62
C LEU A 56 -12.11 31.14 16.94
N LEU A 57 -11.05 31.50 16.21
CA LEU A 57 -10.36 32.78 16.38
C LEU A 57 -11.31 33.97 16.17
N LEU A 58 -12.13 33.95 15.11
CA LEU A 58 -13.14 34.99 14.85
C LEU A 58 -14.18 35.07 15.98
N THR A 59 -14.63 33.91 16.46
CA THR A 59 -15.55 33.82 17.60
C THR A 59 -14.93 34.41 18.86
N GLY A 60 -13.65 34.16 19.13
CA GLY A 60 -12.92 34.71 20.27
C GLY A 60 -12.72 36.23 20.22
N ILE A 61 -12.68 36.81 19.01
CA ILE A 61 -12.63 38.26 18.80
C ILE A 61 -13.98 38.90 19.17
N VAL A 62 -15.09 38.32 18.70
CA VAL A 62 -16.45 38.83 18.95
C VAL A 62 -16.89 38.58 20.40
N LEU A 63 -16.70 37.36 20.89
CA LEU A 63 -17.18 36.91 22.20
C LEU A 63 -16.03 36.89 23.22
N ARG A 64 -15.71 38.07 23.77
CA ARG A 64 -14.60 38.26 24.73
C ARG A 64 -14.60 37.28 25.91
N ARG A 65 -15.77 36.79 26.34
CA ARG A 65 -15.92 35.83 27.45
C ARG A 65 -15.30 34.46 27.16
N VAL A 66 -15.25 34.03 25.89
CA VAL A 66 -14.71 32.71 25.48
C VAL A 66 -13.37 32.83 24.74
N ARG A 67 -12.79 34.03 24.69
CA ARG A 67 -11.57 34.34 23.92
C ARG A 67 -10.41 33.39 24.24
N LEU A 68 -10.18 33.08 25.52
CA LEU A 68 -9.08 32.19 25.89
C LEU A 68 -9.34 30.76 25.41
N LEU A 69 -10.56 30.26 25.51
CA LEU A 69 -10.90 28.87 25.13
C LEU A 69 -10.76 28.68 23.64
N THR A 70 -11.39 29.58 22.89
CA THR A 70 -11.29 29.59 21.44
C THR A 70 -9.85 29.75 20.95
N ALA A 71 -9.04 30.60 21.59
CA ALA A 71 -7.61 30.73 21.26
C ALA A 71 -6.83 29.43 21.49
N VAL A 72 -7.00 28.77 22.64
CA VAL A 72 -6.28 27.51 22.93
C VAL A 72 -6.69 26.40 21.97
N LEU A 73 -8.00 26.20 21.74
CA LEU A 73 -8.48 25.20 20.78
C LEU A 73 -8.00 25.49 19.35
N SER A 74 -7.91 26.77 18.97
CA SER A 74 -7.35 27.16 17.67
C SER A 74 -5.89 26.79 17.54
N ILE A 75 -5.09 26.98 18.60
CA ILE A 75 -3.68 26.59 18.62
C ILE A 75 -3.53 25.08 18.45
N GLU A 76 -4.34 24.28 19.14
CA GLU A 76 -4.33 22.81 19.01
C GLU A 76 -4.65 22.37 17.56
N LEU A 77 -5.68 22.96 16.95
CA LEU A 77 -6.07 22.67 15.58
C LEU A 77 -5.01 23.11 14.55
N LEU A 78 -4.39 24.28 14.76
CA LEU A 78 -3.30 24.75 13.90
C LEU A 78 -2.07 23.85 14.01
N LEU A 79 -1.75 23.36 15.20
CA LEU A 79 -0.69 22.38 15.41
C LEU A 79 -0.98 21.08 14.65
N VAL A 80 -2.21 20.56 14.76
CA VAL A 80 -2.65 19.37 14.02
C VAL A 80 -2.55 19.57 12.51
N ALA A 81 -3.03 20.70 11.99
CA ALA A 81 -2.95 21.02 10.57
C ALA A 81 -1.50 21.10 10.10
N THR A 82 -0.62 21.72 10.90
CA THR A 82 0.82 21.85 10.61
C THR A 82 1.50 20.49 10.58
N VAL A 83 1.30 19.65 11.60
CA VAL A 83 1.91 18.31 11.65
C VAL A 83 1.36 17.42 10.54
N THR A 84 0.05 17.49 10.27
CA THR A 84 -0.56 16.74 9.15
C THR A 84 0.00 17.18 7.81
N GLY A 85 0.18 18.49 7.60
CA GLY A 85 0.86 19.04 6.42
C GLY A 85 2.30 18.54 6.29
N GLY A 86 3.05 18.47 7.39
CA GLY A 86 4.39 17.87 7.42
C GLY A 86 4.39 16.40 7.03
N ILE A 87 3.42 15.61 7.50
CA ILE A 87 3.30 14.18 7.14
C ILE A 87 2.94 14.01 5.66
N LEU A 88 2.07 14.85 5.11
CA LEU A 88 1.78 14.83 3.68
C LEU A 88 3.00 15.26 2.85
N ALA A 89 3.77 16.24 3.32
CA ALA A 89 5.00 16.68 2.66
C ALA A 89 6.06 15.56 2.63
N THR A 90 6.21 14.76 3.70
CA THR A 90 7.15 13.63 3.71
C THR A 90 6.69 12.46 2.85
N ARG A 91 5.37 12.24 2.73
CA ARG A 91 4.79 11.26 1.78
C ARG A 91 4.93 11.72 0.32
N GLY A 92 4.95 13.03 0.12
CA GLY A 92 5.20 13.70 -1.14
C GLY A 92 3.99 13.73 -2.10
N PHE A 93 3.88 14.85 -2.83
CA PHE A 93 2.84 15.11 -3.83
C PHE A 93 3.33 14.88 -5.26
N GLY A 94 4.51 14.28 -5.42
CA GLY A 94 5.21 14.10 -6.69
C GLY A 94 6.12 15.26 -7.10
N GLY A 95 7.03 14.93 -8.01
CA GLY A 95 7.91 15.82 -8.77
C GLY A 95 8.12 15.20 -10.16
N ASP A 96 8.86 15.89 -11.04
CA ASP A 96 9.07 15.41 -12.42
C ASP A 96 9.63 13.98 -12.43
N ALA A 97 9.02 13.13 -13.28
CA ALA A 97 9.43 11.76 -13.41
C ALA A 97 10.86 11.71 -13.97
N GLU A 98 11.79 11.09 -13.23
CA GLU A 98 13.08 10.74 -13.79
C GLU A 98 12.83 9.74 -14.93
N GLN A 99 13.18 10.13 -16.16
CA GLN A 99 13.03 9.24 -17.32
C GLN A 99 14.04 8.11 -17.23
N VAL A 100 13.69 7.05 -16.50
CA VAL A 100 14.48 5.83 -16.48
C VAL A 100 14.19 5.05 -17.77
N ARG A 101 15.02 5.30 -18.78
CA ARG A 101 15.10 4.50 -20.02
C ARG A 101 15.81 3.19 -19.70
N ASN A 102 15.09 2.19 -19.16
CA ASN A 102 15.62 0.83 -19.07
C ASN A 102 14.57 -0.17 -19.57
N ASP A 103 15.01 -0.99 -20.52
CA ASP A 103 14.19 -1.96 -21.25
C ASP A 103 13.92 -3.25 -20.46
N SER A 104 14.52 -3.40 -19.27
CA SER A 104 14.40 -4.59 -18.41
C SER A 104 13.40 -4.44 -17.25
N GLY A 105 12.62 -3.36 -17.22
CA GLY A 105 11.64 -3.09 -16.17
C GLY A 105 10.27 -3.73 -16.39
N ILE A 106 9.51 -3.91 -15.31
CA ILE A 106 8.09 -4.26 -15.35
C ILE A 106 7.28 -3.00 -15.12
N VAL A 107 6.32 -2.73 -15.99
CA VAL A 107 5.31 -1.68 -15.78
C VAL A 107 4.02 -2.33 -15.28
N VAL A 108 3.56 -1.88 -14.13
CA VAL A 108 2.33 -2.33 -13.48
C VAL A 108 1.31 -1.21 -13.55
N LEU A 109 0.19 -1.46 -14.23
CA LEU A 109 -1.00 -0.62 -14.17
C LEU A 109 -1.99 -1.26 -13.21
N SER A 110 -2.60 -0.48 -12.32
CA SER A 110 -3.73 -0.94 -11.52
C SER A 110 -4.87 0.07 -11.56
N TRP A 111 -6.10 -0.44 -11.66
CA TRP A 111 -7.30 0.39 -11.67
C TRP A 111 -8.50 -0.41 -11.16
N ASN A 112 -9.04 -0.06 -9.99
CA ASN A 112 -10.42 -0.47 -9.66
C ASN A 112 -11.37 0.22 -10.65
N THR A 113 -12.09 -0.58 -11.44
CA THR A 113 -12.87 -0.05 -12.56
C THR A 113 -14.33 0.20 -12.23
N HIS A 114 -14.76 0.02 -10.97
CA HIS A 114 -16.14 0.20 -10.55
C HIS A 114 -17.13 -0.58 -11.45
N GLY A 115 -16.96 -1.90 -11.56
CA GLY A 115 -17.75 -2.75 -12.45
C GLY A 115 -17.42 -2.62 -13.95
N GLY A 116 -16.22 -2.14 -14.29
CA GLY A 116 -15.78 -1.88 -15.66
C GLY A 116 -16.39 -0.64 -16.29
N SER A 117 -16.80 0.34 -15.48
CA SER A 117 -17.46 1.58 -15.89
C SER A 117 -16.66 2.44 -16.88
N PRO A 118 -15.31 2.56 -16.79
CA PRO A 118 -14.50 3.24 -17.81
C PRO A 118 -14.63 2.69 -19.23
N GLY A 119 -15.08 1.45 -19.38
CA GLY A 119 -15.20 0.77 -20.66
C GLY A 119 -13.91 0.12 -21.14
N VAL A 120 -14.07 -0.96 -21.91
CA VAL A 120 -12.98 -1.81 -22.43
C VAL A 120 -11.94 -1.01 -23.23
N ALA A 121 -12.39 -0.12 -24.11
CA ALA A 121 -11.50 0.65 -24.98
C ALA A 121 -10.58 1.57 -24.18
N ARG A 122 -11.12 2.31 -23.21
CA ARG A 122 -10.33 3.24 -22.38
C ARG A 122 -9.30 2.52 -21.52
N ILE A 123 -9.67 1.38 -20.94
CA ILE A 123 -8.75 0.58 -20.13
C ILE A 123 -7.62 0.04 -21.01
N ALA A 124 -7.93 -0.46 -22.21
CA ALA A 124 -6.93 -0.93 -23.17
C ALA A 124 -6.02 0.21 -23.65
N GLU A 125 -6.56 1.36 -24.03
CA GLU A 125 -5.80 2.56 -24.41
C GLU A 125 -4.77 2.93 -23.35
N LEU A 126 -5.18 2.98 -22.08
CA LEU A 126 -4.28 3.32 -20.98
C LEU A 126 -3.20 2.25 -20.78
N ALA A 127 -3.56 0.96 -20.82
CA ALA A 127 -2.60 -0.13 -20.72
C ALA A 127 -1.57 -0.09 -21.85
N ILE A 128 -2.01 0.16 -23.08
CA ILE A 128 -1.16 0.29 -24.28
C ILE A 128 -0.24 1.52 -24.16
N ALA A 129 -0.80 2.68 -23.83
CA ALA A 129 -0.07 3.94 -23.73
C ALA A 129 1.00 3.93 -22.62
N THR A 130 0.78 3.14 -21.57
CA THR A 130 1.73 2.97 -20.47
C THR A 130 2.72 1.83 -20.72
N ASN A 131 2.53 1.04 -21.78
CA ASN A 131 3.28 -0.19 -22.07
C ASN A 131 3.24 -1.15 -20.87
N ALA A 132 2.05 -1.35 -20.30
CA ALA A 132 1.86 -2.13 -19.08
C ALA A 132 2.13 -3.62 -19.34
N SER A 133 3.06 -4.20 -18.57
CA SER A 133 3.37 -5.62 -18.60
C SER A 133 2.47 -6.44 -17.67
N VAL A 134 1.93 -5.79 -16.64
CA VAL A 134 0.94 -6.34 -15.71
C VAL A 134 -0.17 -5.32 -15.54
N VAL A 135 -1.43 -5.72 -15.70
CA VAL A 135 -2.60 -4.86 -15.48
C VAL A 135 -3.51 -5.50 -14.44
N SER A 136 -3.56 -4.96 -13.23
CA SER A 136 -4.43 -5.43 -12.13
C SER A 136 -5.74 -4.65 -12.13
N LEU A 137 -6.86 -5.36 -12.31
CA LEU A 137 -8.18 -4.80 -12.54
C LEU A 137 -9.20 -5.35 -11.52
N PRO A 138 -9.21 -4.82 -10.28
CA PRO A 138 -10.35 -4.98 -9.38
C PRO A 138 -11.66 -4.54 -10.06
N GLU A 139 -12.74 -5.22 -9.70
CA GLU A 139 -14.12 -4.99 -10.19
C GLU A 139 -14.29 -5.12 -11.71
N THR A 140 -13.44 -5.92 -12.36
CA THR A 140 -13.51 -6.15 -13.81
C THR A 140 -13.74 -7.62 -14.10
N THR A 141 -14.81 -7.90 -14.86
CA THR A 141 -15.18 -9.27 -15.21
C THR A 141 -14.20 -9.89 -16.22
N GLU A 142 -14.11 -11.22 -16.23
CA GLU A 142 -13.27 -11.96 -17.18
C GLU A 142 -13.59 -11.61 -18.65
N ASN A 143 -14.87 -11.48 -19.00
CA ASN A 143 -15.30 -11.14 -20.37
C ASN A 143 -14.77 -9.76 -20.79
N GLN A 144 -14.92 -8.74 -19.94
CA GLN A 144 -14.35 -7.41 -20.19
C GLN A 144 -12.82 -7.50 -20.34
N THR A 145 -12.15 -8.22 -19.45
CA THR A 145 -10.69 -8.39 -19.48
C THR A 145 -10.21 -9.11 -20.74
N ARG A 146 -10.93 -10.11 -21.25
CA ARG A 146 -10.60 -10.77 -22.53
C ARG A 146 -10.72 -9.81 -23.72
N ARG A 147 -11.70 -8.91 -23.71
CA ARG A 147 -11.83 -7.88 -24.76
C ARG A 147 -10.72 -6.83 -24.66
N ILE A 148 -10.30 -6.46 -23.44
CA ILE A 148 -9.13 -5.61 -23.22
C ILE A 148 -7.87 -6.29 -23.78
N ALA A 149 -7.65 -7.57 -23.46
CA ALA A 149 -6.53 -8.36 -23.97
C ALA A 149 -6.50 -8.41 -25.51
N ALA A 150 -7.66 -8.56 -26.15
CA ALA A 150 -7.77 -8.57 -27.60
C ALA A 150 -7.34 -7.23 -28.23
N LEU A 151 -7.72 -6.10 -27.62
CA LEU A 151 -7.28 -4.77 -28.07
C LEU A 151 -5.78 -4.56 -27.85
N MET A 152 -5.25 -4.98 -26.70
CA MET A 152 -3.80 -4.92 -26.44
C MET A 152 -3.01 -5.79 -27.43
N ALA A 153 -3.50 -7.00 -27.72
CA ALA A 153 -2.89 -7.90 -28.70
C ALA A 153 -2.91 -7.30 -30.12
N ALA A 154 -4.02 -6.68 -30.53
CA ALA A 154 -4.11 -5.96 -31.81
C ALA A 154 -3.13 -4.78 -31.89
N ALA A 155 -2.75 -4.19 -30.76
CA ALA A 155 -1.72 -3.15 -30.65
C ALA A 155 -0.30 -3.68 -30.46
N GLY A 156 -0.07 -5.00 -30.60
CA GLY A 156 1.24 -5.62 -30.48
C GLY A 156 1.71 -5.91 -29.03
N GLN A 157 0.82 -5.80 -28.05
CA GLN A 157 1.08 -6.09 -26.63
C GLN A 157 0.23 -7.27 -26.14
N PRO A 158 0.49 -8.52 -26.59
CA PRO A 158 -0.33 -9.66 -26.23
C PRO A 158 -0.17 -10.04 -24.74
N THR A 159 -1.29 -10.33 -24.09
CA THR A 159 -1.37 -10.66 -22.66
C THR A 159 -2.20 -11.91 -22.41
N ALA A 160 -1.80 -12.72 -21.42
CA ALA A 160 -2.65 -13.75 -20.84
C ALA A 160 -3.65 -13.13 -19.83
N VAL A 161 -4.85 -13.72 -19.74
CA VAL A 161 -5.94 -13.26 -18.86
C VAL A 161 -6.12 -14.24 -17.71
N TYR A 162 -6.18 -13.71 -16.49
CA TYR A 162 -6.51 -14.45 -15.28
C TYR A 162 -7.62 -13.72 -14.53
N SER A 163 -8.63 -14.45 -14.05
CA SER A 163 -9.77 -13.84 -13.34
C SER A 163 -10.30 -14.79 -12.27
N VAL A 164 -10.73 -14.22 -11.15
CA VAL A 164 -11.45 -14.90 -10.08
C VAL A 164 -12.68 -14.08 -9.75
N THR A 165 -13.81 -14.76 -9.56
CA THR A 165 -15.09 -14.14 -9.24
C THR A 165 -15.77 -14.93 -8.13
N PHE A 166 -16.08 -14.29 -7.01
CA PHE A 166 -16.81 -14.93 -5.90
C PHE A 166 -18.31 -14.89 -6.11
N ASN A 167 -18.83 -13.79 -6.66
CA ASN A 167 -20.24 -13.66 -7.01
C ASN A 167 -20.38 -13.18 -8.45
N ARG A 168 -21.00 -14.00 -9.30
CA ARG A 168 -21.18 -13.70 -10.73
C ARG A 168 -22.25 -12.66 -11.03
N THR A 169 -23.12 -12.34 -10.06
CA THR A 169 -24.15 -11.31 -10.22
C THR A 169 -23.64 -9.91 -9.90
N ALA A 170 -22.72 -9.78 -8.94
CA ALA A 170 -22.09 -8.52 -8.58
C ALA A 170 -20.73 -8.40 -9.29
N LYS A 171 -20.63 -7.55 -10.32
CA LYS A 171 -19.36 -7.31 -11.04
C LYS A 171 -18.23 -6.85 -10.12
N SER A 172 -18.56 -6.18 -9.02
CA SER A 172 -17.61 -5.78 -7.98
C SER A 172 -16.92 -6.96 -7.30
N SER A 173 -17.52 -8.16 -7.33
CA SER A 173 -16.95 -9.40 -6.79
C SER A 173 -16.04 -10.15 -7.78
N SER A 174 -15.55 -9.48 -8.83
CA SER A 174 -14.54 -9.98 -9.76
C SER A 174 -13.24 -9.21 -9.63
N THR A 175 -12.12 -9.90 -9.62
CA THR A 175 -10.79 -9.30 -9.84
C THR A 175 -10.18 -9.99 -11.03
N SER A 176 -9.58 -9.23 -11.93
CA SER A 176 -8.90 -9.75 -13.11
C SER A 176 -7.49 -9.19 -13.21
N VAL A 177 -6.61 -9.92 -13.87
CA VAL A 177 -5.26 -9.46 -14.17
C VAL A 177 -4.84 -9.90 -15.58
N LEU A 178 -4.20 -8.98 -16.29
CA LEU A 178 -3.54 -9.23 -17.57
C LEU A 178 -2.04 -9.30 -17.33
N VAL A 179 -1.37 -10.31 -17.87
CA VAL A 179 0.09 -10.46 -17.79
C VAL A 179 0.65 -10.61 -19.20
N SER A 180 1.61 -9.76 -19.57
CA SER A 180 2.28 -9.80 -20.87
C SER A 180 2.87 -11.19 -21.13
N LEU A 181 2.68 -11.71 -22.34
CA LEU A 181 3.27 -12.99 -22.75
C LEU A 181 4.81 -12.96 -22.73
N SER A 182 5.43 -11.77 -22.80
CA SER A 182 6.89 -11.61 -22.65
C SER A 182 7.41 -11.92 -21.24
N LEU A 183 6.54 -11.92 -20.23
CA LEU A 183 6.88 -12.34 -18.88
C LEU A 183 6.84 -13.87 -18.70
N GLY A 184 6.36 -14.60 -19.71
CA GLY A 184 6.18 -16.04 -19.66
C GLY A 184 4.80 -16.45 -19.14
N ARG A 185 4.64 -17.75 -18.90
CA ARG A 185 3.38 -18.33 -18.44
C ARG A 185 3.26 -18.22 -16.93
N TYR A 186 2.02 -18.01 -16.48
CA TYR A 186 1.65 -17.94 -15.08
C TYR A 186 0.48 -18.87 -14.78
N SER A 187 0.38 -19.29 -13.52
CA SER A 187 -0.68 -20.14 -13.00
C SER A 187 -1.30 -19.54 -11.73
N ILE A 188 -2.63 -19.63 -11.59
CA ILE A 188 -3.33 -19.19 -10.37
C ILE A 188 -3.04 -20.18 -9.24
N VAL A 189 -2.65 -19.66 -8.07
CA VAL A 189 -2.40 -20.47 -6.86
C VAL A 189 -3.56 -20.32 -5.87
N SER A 190 -4.57 -21.16 -6.00
CA SER A 190 -5.75 -21.14 -5.11
C SER A 190 -5.46 -21.69 -3.70
N THR A 191 -4.43 -22.54 -3.55
CA THR A 191 -4.07 -23.17 -2.26
C THR A 191 -3.55 -22.19 -1.21
N ARG A 192 -3.11 -20.99 -1.63
CA ARG A 192 -2.70 -19.91 -0.73
C ARG A 192 -3.87 -19.07 -0.21
N GLY A 193 -5.10 -19.38 -0.62
CA GLY A 193 -6.31 -18.68 -0.24
C GLY A 193 -6.51 -17.36 -0.98
N SER A 194 -7.41 -16.54 -0.46
CA SER A 194 -7.78 -15.24 -1.00
C SER A 194 -8.34 -14.36 0.14
N THR A 195 -8.62 -13.10 -0.16
CA THR A 195 -9.41 -12.21 0.72
C THR A 195 -10.85 -12.70 0.83
N SER A 196 -11.56 -12.29 1.88
CA SER A 196 -12.77 -12.99 2.34
C SER A 196 -14.06 -12.66 1.59
N ILE A 197 -14.22 -11.41 1.12
CA ILE A 197 -15.47 -10.93 0.48
C ILE A 197 -15.27 -10.60 -1.00
N LEU A 198 -14.14 -9.98 -1.33
CA LEU A 198 -13.74 -9.64 -2.69
C LEU A 198 -12.49 -10.45 -3.03
N PRO A 199 -12.32 -10.96 -4.27
CA PRO A 199 -11.25 -11.89 -4.58
C PRO A 199 -9.90 -11.18 -4.77
N THR A 200 -8.86 -11.70 -4.12
CA THR A 200 -7.45 -11.46 -4.44
C THR A 200 -6.89 -12.64 -5.23
N ILE A 201 -6.14 -12.39 -6.30
CA ILE A 201 -5.50 -13.42 -7.14
C ILE A 201 -4.01 -13.48 -6.83
N ILE A 202 -3.46 -14.68 -6.65
CA ILE A 202 -2.01 -14.93 -6.61
C ILE A 202 -1.64 -15.72 -7.85
N LEU A 203 -0.73 -15.17 -8.66
CA LEU A 203 -0.13 -15.81 -9.82
C LEU A 203 1.33 -16.12 -9.58
N THR A 204 1.73 -17.38 -9.76
CA THR A 204 3.14 -17.76 -9.78
C THR A 204 3.59 -18.01 -11.21
N PRO A 205 4.82 -17.56 -11.57
CA PRO A 205 5.37 -17.85 -12.89
C PRO A 205 5.76 -19.32 -13.00
N ASP A 206 5.57 -19.90 -14.19
CA ASP A 206 6.02 -21.26 -14.49
C ASP A 206 7.57 -21.31 -14.64
N GLY A 207 8.20 -20.17 -14.94
CA GLY A 207 9.65 -20.02 -15.12
C GLY A 207 10.35 -19.32 -13.95
N ALA A 208 11.63 -19.66 -13.73
CA ALA A 208 12.45 -19.04 -12.70
C ALA A 208 12.74 -17.54 -12.98
N GLY A 209 12.99 -16.78 -11.92
CA GLY A 209 13.43 -15.38 -12.00
C GLY A 209 12.33 -14.34 -12.25
N LYS A 210 11.12 -14.75 -12.61
CA LYS A 210 9.96 -13.87 -12.74
C LYS A 210 9.25 -13.66 -11.39
N PRO A 211 8.59 -12.51 -11.17
CA PRO A 211 7.94 -12.25 -9.89
C PRO A 211 6.62 -13.01 -9.77
N THR A 212 6.26 -13.38 -8.55
CA THR A 212 4.87 -13.68 -8.19
C THR A 212 4.06 -12.40 -8.30
N ILE A 213 2.91 -12.45 -8.98
CA ILE A 213 2.00 -11.31 -9.13
C ILE A 213 0.80 -11.51 -8.21
N ILE A 214 0.47 -10.51 -7.41
CA ILE A 214 -0.71 -10.51 -6.53
C ILE A 214 -1.65 -9.37 -6.96
N ALA A 215 -2.82 -9.70 -7.50
CA ALA A 215 -3.87 -8.72 -7.79
C ALA A 215 -4.80 -8.63 -6.57
N ALA A 216 -4.59 -7.64 -5.71
CA ALA A 216 -5.23 -7.54 -4.41
C ALA A 216 -6.55 -6.76 -4.47
N HIS A 217 -7.55 -7.23 -3.73
CA HIS A 217 -8.81 -6.52 -3.53
C HIS A 217 -9.47 -6.94 -2.20
N PRO A 218 -8.93 -6.53 -1.04
CA PRO A 218 -9.63 -6.63 0.25
C PRO A 218 -10.90 -5.77 0.27
N VAL A 219 -11.88 -6.17 1.08
CA VAL A 219 -13.15 -5.44 1.22
C VAL A 219 -12.98 -4.05 1.85
N SER A 220 -13.81 -3.09 1.48
CA SER A 220 -13.78 -1.74 2.07
C SER A 220 -14.14 -1.71 3.56
N PRO A 221 -13.58 -0.77 4.36
CA PRO A 221 -13.88 -0.61 5.79
C PRO A 221 -15.24 0.07 6.04
N VAL A 222 -16.32 -0.50 5.49
CA VAL A 222 -17.69 0.00 5.70
C VAL A 222 -18.36 -0.69 6.89
N PRO A 223 -19.44 -0.11 7.47
CA PRO A 223 -20.20 -0.76 8.52
C PRO A 223 -20.56 -2.21 8.16
N GLY A 224 -20.26 -3.16 9.06
CA GLY A 224 -20.45 -4.60 8.83
C GLY A 224 -19.21 -5.34 8.29
N TYR A 225 -18.25 -4.66 7.65
CA TYR A 225 -17.07 -5.30 7.06
C TYR A 225 -15.72 -4.93 7.69
N PHE A 226 -15.69 -4.08 8.72
CA PHE A 226 -14.45 -3.69 9.41
C PHE A 226 -13.57 -4.87 9.86
N GLN A 227 -14.16 -5.91 10.44
CA GLN A 227 -13.41 -7.08 10.88
C GLN A 227 -12.87 -7.88 9.69
N ALA A 228 -13.68 -8.06 8.63
CA ALA A 228 -13.28 -8.72 7.40
C ALA A 228 -12.13 -7.98 6.72
N TRP A 229 -12.25 -6.65 6.54
CA TRP A 229 -11.19 -5.80 6.01
C TRP A 229 -9.88 -5.93 6.79
N ASN A 230 -9.95 -5.86 8.13
CA ASN A 230 -8.76 -5.99 8.97
C ASN A 230 -8.12 -7.38 8.87
N ASN A 231 -8.94 -8.44 8.76
CA ASN A 231 -8.44 -9.80 8.56
C ASN A 231 -7.82 -9.97 7.16
N ASP A 232 -8.44 -9.38 6.14
CA ASP A 232 -7.94 -9.38 4.76
C ASP A 232 -6.58 -8.67 4.66
N LEU A 233 -6.41 -7.51 5.31
CA LEU A 233 -5.11 -6.82 5.39
C LEU A 233 -4.03 -7.66 6.09
N ARG A 234 -4.39 -8.37 7.16
CA ARG A 234 -3.45 -9.31 7.83
C ARG A 234 -3.14 -10.53 6.98
N TRP A 235 -4.10 -11.01 6.19
CA TRP A 235 -3.86 -12.07 5.22
C TRP A 235 -2.91 -11.60 4.11
N LEU A 236 -3.07 -10.36 3.62
CA LEU A 236 -2.16 -9.76 2.64
C LEU A 236 -0.72 -9.64 3.16
N LYS A 237 -0.52 -9.39 4.45
CA LYS A 237 0.81 -9.47 5.09
C LYS A 237 1.47 -10.83 4.86
N GLY A 238 0.72 -11.92 5.01
CA GLY A 238 1.21 -13.28 4.72
C GLY A 238 1.36 -13.56 3.22
N ALA A 239 0.47 -13.00 2.39
CA ALA A 239 0.53 -13.16 0.94
C ALA A 239 1.77 -12.49 0.33
N CYS A 240 2.13 -11.28 0.82
CA CYS A 240 3.31 -10.51 0.42
C CYS A 240 4.54 -10.84 1.28
N SER A 241 4.73 -12.12 1.63
CA SER A 241 5.89 -12.62 2.37
C SER A 241 6.74 -13.53 1.49
N GLY A 242 8.05 -13.30 1.47
CA GLY A 242 9.03 -14.00 0.65
C GLY A 242 9.82 -13.09 -0.29
N ALA A 243 10.27 -13.65 -1.41
CA ALA A 243 11.08 -12.94 -2.39
C ALA A 243 10.37 -12.86 -3.75
N ASN A 244 10.76 -11.85 -4.52
CA ASN A 244 10.32 -11.59 -5.88
C ASN A 244 8.78 -11.53 -6.02
N ILE A 245 8.14 -10.65 -5.27
CA ILE A 245 6.69 -10.44 -5.31
C ILE A 245 6.40 -9.02 -5.81
N ILE A 246 5.38 -8.89 -6.65
CA ILE A 246 4.74 -7.62 -7.01
C ILE A 246 3.25 -7.77 -6.67
N LEU A 247 2.73 -6.88 -5.83
CA LEU A 247 1.33 -6.81 -5.44
C LEU A 247 0.75 -5.50 -5.97
N ALA A 248 -0.43 -5.54 -6.58
CA ALA A 248 -1.11 -4.33 -7.06
C ALA A 248 -2.63 -4.44 -6.99
N GLY A 249 -3.30 -3.37 -6.57
CA GLY A 249 -4.75 -3.34 -6.49
C GLY A 249 -5.29 -2.23 -5.60
N ASP A 250 -6.59 -2.26 -5.37
CA ASP A 250 -7.28 -1.44 -4.39
C ASP A 250 -7.27 -2.16 -3.04
N LEU A 251 -6.47 -1.66 -2.09
CA LEU A 251 -6.35 -2.26 -0.77
C LEU A 251 -7.39 -1.73 0.21
N ASN A 252 -8.20 -0.74 -0.20
CA ASN A 252 -9.12 -0.04 0.68
C ASN A 252 -8.44 0.44 1.99
N SER A 253 -7.13 0.67 1.94
CA SER A 253 -6.29 1.07 3.07
C SER A 253 -5.31 2.14 2.65
N SER A 254 -5.05 3.10 3.52
CA SER A 254 -3.95 4.04 3.33
C SER A 254 -2.72 3.56 4.11
N LEU A 255 -1.56 4.19 3.88
CA LEU A 255 -0.35 3.95 4.66
C LEU A 255 -0.56 4.06 6.18
N ASP A 256 -1.54 4.86 6.63
CA ASP A 256 -1.88 4.96 8.05
C ASP A 256 -2.44 3.66 8.62
N HIS A 257 -3.29 2.98 7.85
CA HIS A 257 -3.94 1.72 8.24
C HIS A 257 -2.95 0.55 8.23
N GLU A 258 -1.92 0.65 7.39
CA GLU A 258 -0.96 -0.40 7.11
C GLU A 258 0.18 -0.46 8.14
N VAL A 259 0.30 0.55 9.01
CA VAL A 259 1.28 0.52 10.10
C VAL A 259 1.12 -0.74 10.96
N GLY A 260 2.22 -1.47 11.10
CA GLY A 260 2.30 -2.77 11.79
C GLY A 260 2.07 -3.99 10.87
N LEU A 261 1.79 -3.79 9.58
CA LEU A 261 1.67 -4.87 8.60
C LEU A 261 2.99 -5.22 7.90
N GLY A 262 4.00 -4.35 7.93
CA GLY A 262 5.36 -4.66 7.49
C GLY A 262 6.08 -5.68 8.39
N ASN A 263 7.01 -6.43 7.81
CA ASN A 263 7.94 -7.31 8.53
C ASN A 263 9.25 -6.59 8.90
N ASP A 264 9.56 -5.47 8.26
CA ASP A 264 10.69 -4.59 8.59
C ASP A 264 10.27 -3.11 8.53
N SER A 265 11.19 -2.19 8.85
CA SER A 265 10.92 -0.75 8.91
C SER A 265 10.72 -0.08 7.55
N ALA A 266 11.14 -0.72 6.46
CA ALA A 266 11.00 -0.22 5.10
C ALA A 266 9.79 -0.84 4.38
N ALA A 267 9.30 -2.00 4.86
CA ALA A 267 8.15 -2.70 4.30
C ALA A 267 6.83 -2.12 4.82
N THR A 268 5.87 -2.02 3.90
CA THR A 268 4.52 -1.53 4.18
C THR A 268 3.59 -2.69 4.57
N ILE A 269 3.59 -3.77 3.77
CA ILE A 269 2.81 -5.00 4.01
C ILE A 269 3.71 -6.21 3.75
N GLY A 270 3.84 -7.10 4.73
CA GLY A 270 4.74 -8.25 4.64
C GLY A 270 6.17 -7.79 4.37
N ASP A 271 6.80 -8.32 3.33
CA ASP A 271 8.15 -7.94 2.87
C ASP A 271 8.12 -6.91 1.72
N CYS A 272 6.92 -6.41 1.38
CA CYS A 272 6.69 -5.55 0.23
C CYS A 272 6.69 -4.06 0.64
N ARG A 273 7.39 -3.25 -0.15
CA ARG A 273 7.51 -1.80 0.00
C ARG A 273 6.57 -1.09 -0.95
N ASP A 274 6.05 0.06 -0.55
CA ASP A 274 5.10 0.83 -1.36
C ASP A 274 5.77 1.73 -2.41
N ALA A 275 5.28 1.66 -3.65
CA ALA A 275 5.81 2.41 -4.79
C ALA A 275 5.60 3.92 -4.65
N ALA A 276 4.42 4.35 -4.20
CA ALA A 276 4.10 5.76 -4.04
C ALA A 276 4.97 6.39 -2.95
N LEU A 277 5.15 5.69 -1.83
CA LEU A 277 6.01 6.14 -0.73
C LEU A 277 7.47 6.20 -1.16
N ALA A 278 7.96 5.15 -1.83
CA ALA A 278 9.34 5.09 -2.30
C ALA A 278 9.70 6.15 -3.35
N THR A 279 8.70 6.74 -4.01
CA THR A 279 8.87 7.75 -5.07
C THR A 279 8.32 9.12 -4.70
N GLY A 280 7.95 9.34 -3.43
CA GLY A 280 7.49 10.65 -2.93
C GLY A 280 6.15 11.10 -3.52
N LYS A 281 5.22 10.17 -3.72
CA LYS A 281 3.90 10.39 -4.33
C LYS A 281 2.75 9.83 -3.48
N ALA A 282 3.03 9.42 -2.25
CA ALA A 282 2.06 8.79 -1.35
C ALA A 282 1.05 9.75 -0.72
N ALA A 283 1.14 11.06 -0.97
CA ALA A 283 0.10 12.02 -0.57
C ALA A 283 -1.00 12.20 -1.63
N LEU A 284 -0.83 11.64 -2.83
CA LEU A 284 -1.82 11.75 -3.91
C LEU A 284 -2.88 10.65 -3.78
N GLY A 285 -4.13 11.07 -3.59
CA GLY A 285 -5.27 10.18 -3.47
C GLY A 285 -5.74 9.61 -4.80
N THR A 286 -6.07 8.32 -4.76
CA THR A 286 -6.61 7.56 -5.89
C THR A 286 -8.13 7.51 -5.85
N TRP A 287 -8.74 7.72 -4.68
CA TRP A 287 -10.18 7.78 -4.50
C TRP A 287 -10.61 8.95 -3.60
N PRO A 288 -11.79 9.56 -3.80
CA PRO A 288 -12.64 9.44 -4.98
C PRO A 288 -12.19 10.40 -6.10
N THR A 289 -12.53 10.10 -7.36
CA THR A 289 -12.28 10.98 -8.51
C THR A 289 -13.04 12.31 -8.44
N ARG A 290 -14.15 12.38 -7.68
CA ARG A 290 -14.91 13.63 -7.45
C ARG A 290 -14.15 14.71 -6.66
N LEU A 291 -13.06 14.35 -6.00
CA LEU A 291 -12.17 15.28 -5.31
C LEU A 291 -10.84 15.37 -6.07
N PRO A 292 -10.15 16.52 -6.12
CA PRO A 292 -8.77 16.58 -6.58
C PRO A 292 -7.90 15.54 -5.86
N ALA A 293 -6.94 14.93 -6.55
CA ALA A 293 -6.08 13.88 -5.99
C ALA A 293 -5.42 14.30 -4.66
N ILE A 294 -4.99 15.55 -4.53
CA ILE A 294 -4.40 16.10 -3.29
C ILE A 294 -5.34 16.10 -2.07
N LEU A 295 -6.65 15.96 -2.28
CA LEU A 295 -7.68 15.86 -1.24
C LEU A 295 -8.27 14.44 -1.10
N GLY A 296 -7.92 13.54 -2.01
CA GLY A 296 -8.37 12.14 -1.97
C GLY A 296 -7.58 11.30 -0.98
N THR A 297 -8.02 10.06 -0.79
CA THR A 297 -7.30 9.03 -0.05
C THR A 297 -6.50 8.14 -1.01
N PRO A 298 -5.22 7.85 -0.71
CA PRO A 298 -4.42 6.88 -1.45
C PRO A 298 -4.75 5.47 -0.96
N ILE A 299 -5.60 4.75 -1.69
CA ILE A 299 -6.02 3.38 -1.31
C ILE A 299 -5.70 2.32 -2.37
N ASP A 300 -5.28 2.74 -3.55
CA ASP A 300 -4.74 1.85 -4.58
C ASP A 300 -3.22 1.85 -4.47
N HIS A 301 -2.62 0.65 -4.44
CA HIS A 301 -1.20 0.48 -4.18
C HIS A 301 -0.53 -0.40 -5.23
N VAL A 302 0.75 -0.14 -5.47
CA VAL A 302 1.69 -1.12 -6.04
C VAL A 302 2.79 -1.33 -5.01
N LEU A 303 2.91 -2.57 -4.53
CA LEU A 303 3.92 -2.99 -3.56
C LEU A 303 4.86 -4.01 -4.20
N ALA A 304 6.12 -4.05 -3.79
CA ALA A 304 7.05 -5.08 -4.24
C ALA A 304 8.13 -5.39 -3.21
N THR A 305 8.62 -6.63 -3.23
CA THR A 305 9.77 -7.02 -2.39
C THR A 305 11.05 -6.34 -2.85
N LYS A 306 12.08 -6.36 -1.99
CA LYS A 306 13.40 -5.74 -2.23
C LYS A 306 14.16 -6.20 -3.49
N ASN A 307 13.64 -7.19 -4.22
CA ASN A 307 14.13 -7.58 -5.54
C ASN A 307 13.89 -6.51 -6.59
N TRP A 308 13.05 -5.52 -6.29
CA TRP A 308 12.65 -4.45 -7.19
C TRP A 308 13.00 -3.08 -6.61
N LYS A 309 13.43 -2.17 -7.48
CA LYS A 309 13.49 -0.73 -7.23
C LYS A 309 12.35 -0.07 -8.01
N PHE A 310 11.64 0.84 -7.36
CA PHE A 310 10.66 1.69 -8.03
C PHE A 310 11.39 2.81 -8.77
N ALA A 311 11.28 2.80 -10.09
CA ALA A 311 11.83 3.84 -10.96
C ALA A 311 10.85 5.02 -11.09
N ASP A 312 9.55 4.73 -11.14
CA ASP A 312 8.50 5.75 -11.18
C ASP A 312 7.19 5.20 -10.61
N PHE A 313 6.34 6.12 -10.16
CA PHE A 313 4.95 5.89 -9.79
C PHE A 313 4.13 7.10 -10.26
N ARG A 314 2.90 6.89 -10.73
CA ARG A 314 1.99 7.98 -11.11
C ARG A 314 0.55 7.64 -10.76
N VAL A 315 -0.16 8.61 -10.21
CA VAL A 315 -1.63 8.64 -10.19
C VAL A 315 -2.08 9.35 -11.46
N ILE A 316 -2.90 8.69 -12.28
CA ILE A 316 -3.28 9.18 -13.60
C ILE A 316 -4.66 9.83 -13.50
N ASN A 317 -4.72 11.16 -13.59
CA ASN A 317 -5.96 11.93 -13.39
C ASN A 317 -6.69 12.24 -14.70
N THR A 318 -6.08 12.00 -15.87
CA THR A 318 -6.72 12.26 -17.17
C THR A 318 -8.02 11.47 -17.42
N PRO A 319 -8.24 10.28 -16.83
CA PRO A 319 -9.51 9.56 -16.90
C PRO A 319 -10.49 9.95 -15.79
N ASP A 320 -10.24 11.01 -15.01
CA ASP A 320 -11.22 11.52 -14.05
C ASP A 320 -12.54 11.82 -14.80
N GLY A 321 -13.66 11.30 -14.28
CA GLY A 321 -14.96 11.40 -14.95
C GLY A 321 -15.21 10.37 -16.06
N ALA A 322 -14.26 9.45 -16.34
CA ALA A 322 -14.47 8.36 -17.31
C ALA A 322 -15.42 7.26 -16.80
N GLY A 323 -15.86 7.31 -15.55
CA GLY A 323 -16.87 6.42 -14.98
C GLY A 323 -16.44 5.67 -13.72
N SER A 324 -15.14 5.36 -13.57
CA SER A 324 -14.64 4.83 -12.29
C SER A 324 -14.54 5.96 -11.25
N ASP A 325 -14.85 5.63 -10.00
CA ASP A 325 -14.61 6.49 -8.84
C ASP A 325 -13.16 6.42 -8.34
N HIS A 326 -12.34 5.53 -8.91
CA HIS A 326 -10.89 5.45 -8.69
C HIS A 326 -10.08 6.00 -9.86
N ARG A 327 -8.90 6.52 -9.53
CA ARG A 327 -7.85 6.89 -10.47
C ARG A 327 -6.94 5.70 -10.73
N PRO A 328 -6.58 5.42 -12.00
CA PRO A 328 -5.57 4.43 -12.28
C PRO A 328 -4.21 4.85 -11.74
N ILE A 329 -3.43 3.88 -11.27
CA ILE A 329 -2.05 4.05 -10.85
C ILE A 329 -1.10 3.24 -11.73
N VAL A 330 0.08 3.79 -11.99
CA VAL A 330 1.12 3.13 -12.77
C VAL A 330 2.42 3.15 -12.00
N ALA A 331 3.05 2.01 -11.84
CA ALA A 331 4.39 1.89 -11.28
C ALA A 331 5.34 1.28 -12.31
N ARG A 332 6.54 1.84 -12.42
CA ARG A 332 7.65 1.23 -13.16
C ARG A 332 8.64 0.66 -12.15
N LEU A 333 8.89 -0.63 -12.26
CA LEU A 333 9.83 -1.36 -11.41
C LEU A 333 11.00 -1.83 -12.27
N VAL A 334 12.21 -1.74 -11.73
CA VAL A 334 13.41 -2.35 -12.32
C VAL A 334 14.00 -3.33 -11.33
N PRO A 335 14.67 -4.42 -11.77
CA PRO A 335 15.38 -5.29 -10.86
C PRO A 335 16.34 -4.48 -9.99
N ALA A 336 16.30 -4.70 -8.68
CA ALA A 336 17.31 -4.16 -7.79
C ALA A 336 18.63 -4.88 -8.10
N VAL A 337 19.70 -4.13 -8.38
CA VAL A 337 21.03 -4.71 -8.48
C VAL A 337 21.39 -5.27 -7.12
N THR A 338 21.30 -6.59 -6.97
CA THR A 338 21.85 -7.26 -5.80
C THR A 338 23.37 -7.14 -5.86
N ALA A 339 23.99 -6.59 -4.83
CA ALA A 339 25.44 -6.54 -4.64
C ALA A 339 26.06 -7.93 -4.39
N ALA A 340 25.78 -8.87 -5.28
CA ALA A 340 26.30 -10.23 -5.30
C ALA A 340 26.75 -10.52 -6.73
N GLY A 341 27.98 -10.11 -7.08
CA GLY A 341 28.51 -10.32 -8.43
C GLY A 341 29.88 -9.74 -8.79
N THR A 342 30.60 -9.08 -7.88
CA THR A 342 31.96 -8.54 -8.16
C THR A 342 33.11 -9.29 -7.48
N ALA A 343 32.91 -10.57 -7.14
CA ALA A 343 33.99 -11.43 -6.63
C ALA A 343 34.11 -12.69 -7.49
N ALA A 344 34.47 -12.54 -8.76
CA ALA A 344 34.99 -13.62 -9.57
C ALA A 344 35.97 -13.08 -10.63
N GLY A 345 37.26 -13.32 -10.39
CA GLY A 345 38.25 -13.41 -11.46
C GLY A 345 39.12 -12.19 -11.71
N THR A 346 40.21 -12.07 -10.95
CA THR A 346 41.56 -12.06 -11.52
C THR A 346 42.54 -12.54 -10.46
N ASP A 347 42.71 -13.86 -10.39
CA ASP A 347 43.94 -14.45 -9.86
C ASP A 347 45.00 -14.30 -10.96
N LYS A 348 45.92 -13.37 -10.77
CA LYS A 348 47.22 -13.36 -11.44
C LYS A 348 48.27 -13.28 -10.37
N GLY A 349 48.78 -14.44 -9.99
CA GLY A 349 50.03 -14.56 -9.27
C GLY A 349 51.14 -13.84 -10.01
N THR A 350 51.93 -13.07 -9.26
CA THR A 350 53.37 -12.96 -9.48
C THR A 350 54.05 -12.81 -8.13
N ASP A 351 55.05 -13.65 -7.98
CA ASP A 351 55.91 -13.87 -6.84
C ASP A 351 56.98 -12.77 -6.71
N LYS A 352 57.53 -12.65 -5.48
CA LYS A 352 58.82 -12.07 -5.05
C LYS A 352 58.75 -10.92 -4.04
N GLY A 353 59.45 -11.13 -2.91
CA GLY A 353 60.37 -10.12 -2.37
C GLY A 353 60.18 -9.69 -0.92
N THR A 354 60.79 -10.46 -0.02
CA THR A 354 61.21 -10.16 1.35
C THR A 354 61.58 -8.69 1.68
N ARG A 355 61.07 -8.16 2.82
CA ARG A 355 61.88 -7.77 4.00
C ARG A 355 61.07 -7.25 5.20
N ALA A 356 61.41 -7.84 6.34
CA ALA A 356 61.41 -7.40 7.74
C ALA A 356 60.82 -6.03 8.15
N GLY A 357 60.11 -6.03 9.30
CA GLY A 357 60.17 -4.88 10.21
C GLY A 357 59.00 -4.70 11.18
N SER A 358 59.25 -5.10 12.43
CA SER A 358 58.72 -4.48 13.65
C SER A 358 57.36 -4.91 14.23
N ARG A 359 57.41 -5.07 15.55
CA ARG A 359 56.44 -5.58 16.50
C ARG A 359 55.61 -4.43 17.07
N SER A 360 54.34 -4.68 17.41
CA SER A 360 53.81 -4.29 18.73
C SER A 360 52.53 -5.07 19.04
N ARG A 361 52.58 -5.72 20.21
CA ARG A 361 51.50 -6.44 20.88
C ARG A 361 50.44 -5.47 21.41
N PHE A 362 49.19 -5.93 21.54
CA PHE A 362 48.32 -5.86 22.74
C PHE A 362 47.01 -6.59 22.38
N GLY A 363 46.77 -7.79 22.94
CA GLY A 363 45.74 -8.01 23.98
C GLY A 363 44.33 -8.06 23.35
N GLY A 364 43.70 -9.20 23.07
CA GLY A 364 43.52 -10.38 23.92
C GLY A 364 42.15 -10.32 24.59
N PHE A 365 41.09 -10.81 23.91
CA PHE A 365 39.91 -11.33 24.61
C PHE A 365 39.30 -12.50 23.84
N ARG A 366 39.20 -13.64 24.52
CA ARG A 366 38.72 -14.92 24.02
C ARG A 366 37.19 -14.97 24.05
N ARG A 367 36.71 -15.80 23.11
CA ARG A 367 35.37 -16.31 22.90
C ARG A 367 34.68 -16.85 24.16
N THR A 368 33.37 -16.66 24.22
CA THR A 368 32.43 -17.65 24.79
C THR A 368 31.37 -17.98 23.74
N ARG A 369 31.38 -19.25 23.32
CA ARG A 369 30.26 -19.95 22.71
C ARG A 369 29.22 -20.19 23.80
N CYS A 370 27.94 -19.97 23.51
CA CYS A 370 26.86 -20.65 24.22
C CYS A 370 26.01 -21.43 23.22
N HIS A 371 25.61 -22.60 23.71
CA HIS A 371 25.09 -23.75 23.00
C HIS A 371 23.66 -23.58 22.48
N ASN A 372 23.39 -24.30 21.40
CA ASN A 372 22.06 -24.73 20.98
C ASN A 372 21.42 -25.63 22.06
N GLU A 373 20.15 -25.40 22.38
CA GLU A 373 19.23 -26.45 22.81
C GLU A 373 17.84 -26.30 22.13
N PRO A 374 17.15 -27.43 21.85
CA PRO A 374 15.95 -27.47 21.03
C PRO A 374 14.65 -27.40 21.85
N TRP A 375 13.64 -26.71 21.31
CA TRP A 375 12.29 -26.68 21.88
C TRP A 375 11.50 -27.97 21.59
N PRO A 376 10.71 -28.47 22.55
CA PRO A 376 10.00 -29.75 22.43
C PRO A 376 8.73 -29.64 21.58
N ARG A 377 8.48 -30.70 20.81
CA ARG A 377 7.21 -30.96 20.12
C ARG A 377 6.14 -31.36 21.14
N THR A 378 4.99 -30.68 21.12
CA THR A 378 3.76 -31.19 21.73
C THR A 378 2.70 -31.37 20.64
N ASN A 379 2.42 -32.63 20.33
CA ASN A 379 1.25 -33.06 19.58
C ASN A 379 0.05 -33.05 20.54
N THR A 380 -1.04 -32.38 20.17
CA THR A 380 -2.37 -32.65 20.74
C THR A 380 -3.42 -32.47 19.64
N PRO A 381 -4.31 -33.45 19.41
CA PRO A 381 -5.23 -33.44 18.28
C PRO A 381 -6.42 -32.50 18.50
N LEU A 382 -6.73 -31.68 17.50
CA LEU A 382 -7.94 -30.86 17.46
C LEU A 382 -9.16 -31.74 17.18
N ARG A 383 -10.04 -31.77 18.19
CA ARG A 383 -11.35 -32.40 18.17
C ARG A 383 -12.29 -31.54 17.30
N THR A 384 -12.93 -32.19 16.33
CA THR A 384 -13.96 -31.61 15.46
C THR A 384 -15.23 -31.32 16.26
N GLN A 385 -15.73 -30.08 16.19
CA GLN A 385 -17.12 -29.75 16.52
C GLN A 385 -17.76 -29.07 15.29
N ALA A 386 -18.82 -29.71 14.80
CA ALA A 386 -19.68 -29.22 13.74
C ALA A 386 -20.59 -28.09 14.25
N PRO A 387 -20.90 -27.06 13.46
CA PRO A 387 -21.90 -26.08 13.81
C PRO A 387 -23.32 -26.59 13.53
N SER A 388 -24.14 -26.44 14.56
CA SER A 388 -25.58 -26.63 14.60
C SER A 388 -26.35 -25.69 13.66
N ARG A 389 -27.41 -26.24 13.07
CA ARG A 389 -28.46 -25.58 12.29
C ARG A 389 -29.27 -24.57 13.12
N MET A 390 -29.64 -23.44 12.49
CA MET A 390 -30.89 -22.65 12.67
C MET A 390 -31.03 -21.83 11.37
N GLN A 391 -31.93 -22.15 10.44
CA GLN A 391 -33.40 -21.96 10.36
C GLN A 391 -33.88 -20.49 10.26
N ALA A 392 -34.57 -20.27 9.12
CA ALA A 392 -35.55 -19.25 8.73
C ALA A 392 -35.08 -17.80 8.50
#